data_AF-A0A3B8XHW0-F1
#
_entry.id   AF-A0A3B8XHW0-F1
#
_cell.length_a   1.000
_cell.length_b   1.000
_cell.length_c   1.000
_cell.angle_alpha   90.00
_cell.angle_beta   90.00
_cell.angle_gamma   90.00
#
_symmetry.space_group_name_H-M   'P 1'
#
loop_
_entity.id
_entity.type
_entity.pdbx_description
1 polymer ?
#
loop_
_entity_poly.entity_id
_entity_poly.type
_entity_poly.pdbx_seq_one_letter_code
_entity_poly.pdbx_strand_id
1 'polypeptide(L)'
;QSGKPVGVFDTHEWAPRVLIANSLLVPEWATWDEFRRLEALGLTMYGQMTAGSWIYIGTQGILQGTYETFAAVARKRFGGSLAGTITLTAGLGGMGGAQPLAITLNGGVAICVEADAERIQRRLDHGYLDVRAADLEDALRLAVEAKTKKRALSIGLHGNAAEVLPALAARGFDVDVVTDQTSAHDPLSYIPAGVSAEDAQELRLDDPDGYVRRARESMARHVDAMVDFLDHGAEVFDYGNSLRAEAKLGGSTRAFEFPGFVPAYIRPLFCEGKGPFRWVALSGDPEDIAVTDRAMVEEFSDDAALVRWITAAREKVKFQGLPARICWLGYGERARAGLRFNELVRSGAVKAPIVIGRDHLDSGSVASPYRETEAMLDG
;
A
#
# COMPACT_ATOMS: atom_id res chain seq x y z
N GLN A 1 10.05 23.52 5.16
CA GLN A 1 10.69 23.28 3.86
C GLN A 1 11.49 21.99 3.97
N SER A 2 11.18 20.96 3.17
CA SER A 2 11.85 19.64 3.17
C SER A 2 12.29 19.17 4.56
N GLY A 3 11.34 19.04 5.49
CA GLY A 3 11.61 18.58 6.86
C GLY A 3 12.26 19.59 7.82
N LYS A 4 12.59 20.80 7.35
CA LYS A 4 13.26 21.85 8.14
C LYS A 4 12.31 23.03 8.48
N PRO A 5 12.32 23.52 9.74
CA PRO A 5 11.61 24.74 10.13
C PRO A 5 12.40 25.97 9.69
N VAL A 6 11.87 26.73 8.71
CA VAL A 6 12.63 27.80 8.03
C VAL A 6 12.10 29.22 8.30
N GLY A 7 10.93 29.36 8.90
CA GLY A 7 10.34 30.66 9.20
C GLY A 7 9.04 30.55 9.97
N VAL A 8 8.70 31.60 10.70
CA VAL A 8 7.45 31.77 11.45
C VAL A 8 6.90 33.15 11.09
N PHE A 9 5.62 33.20 10.74
CA PHE A 9 4.94 34.42 10.31
C PHE A 9 3.59 34.53 10.98
N ASP A 10 3.19 35.75 11.32
CA ASP A 10 1.86 36.02 11.85
C ASP A 10 0.79 35.82 10.77
N THR A 11 -0.29 35.16 11.16
CA THR A 11 -1.46 34.89 10.30
C THR A 11 -2.75 35.17 11.10
N HIS A 12 -3.70 34.23 11.15
CA HIS A 12 -4.95 34.34 11.91
C HIS A 12 -5.41 32.95 12.37
N GLU A 13 -6.30 32.88 13.36
CA GLU A 13 -6.73 31.62 14.00
C GLU A 13 -7.31 30.57 13.03
N TRP A 14 -7.93 31.01 11.93
CA TRP A 14 -8.49 30.11 10.91
C TRP A 14 -7.48 29.59 9.87
N ALA A 15 -6.26 30.12 9.84
CA ALA A 15 -5.22 29.66 8.91
C ALA A 15 -4.63 28.31 9.38
N PRO A 16 -4.00 27.52 8.49
CA PRO A 16 -3.17 26.40 8.91
C PRO A 16 -2.07 26.83 9.89
N ARG A 17 -1.79 26.00 10.90
CA ARG A 17 -0.71 26.24 11.87
C ARG A 17 0.68 25.93 11.32
N VAL A 18 0.77 24.98 10.39
CA VAL A 18 2.01 24.55 9.75
C VAL A 18 1.75 24.43 8.26
N LEU A 19 2.62 25.04 7.45
CA LEU A 19 2.66 24.88 6.00
C LEU A 19 3.91 24.06 5.64
N ILE A 20 3.71 22.99 4.88
CA ILE A 20 4.76 22.03 4.55
C ILE A 20 4.90 21.95 3.03
N ALA A 21 6.12 22.13 2.56
CA ALA A 21 6.52 21.83 1.19
C ALA A 21 7.79 20.99 1.26
N ASN A 22 7.71 19.74 0.80
CA ASN A 22 8.79 18.76 0.86
C ASN A 22 9.11 18.25 -0.55
N SER A 23 10.38 17.99 -0.83
CA SER A 23 10.85 17.27 -2.02
C SER A 23 10.52 17.91 -3.37
N LEU A 24 10.05 19.16 -3.41
CA LEU A 24 9.78 19.88 -4.65
C LEU A 24 11.09 20.26 -5.34
N LEU A 25 11.21 19.88 -6.61
CA LEU A 25 12.30 20.24 -7.51
C LEU A 25 11.72 20.85 -8.78
N VAL A 26 12.49 21.73 -9.42
CA VAL A 26 12.11 22.26 -10.75
C VAL A 26 12.06 21.08 -11.74
N PRO A 27 11.09 20.99 -12.66
CA PRO A 27 10.79 19.74 -13.40
C PRO A 27 11.98 19.06 -14.08
N GLU A 28 12.85 19.81 -14.76
CA GLU A 28 14.06 19.28 -15.42
C GLU A 28 15.02 18.59 -14.44
N TRP A 29 14.98 19.00 -13.17
CA TRP A 29 15.82 18.51 -12.07
C TRP A 29 15.09 17.54 -11.16
N ALA A 30 13.83 17.16 -11.46
CA ALA A 30 13.05 16.24 -10.65
C ALA A 30 13.47 14.77 -10.88
N THR A 31 14.75 14.48 -10.66
CA THR A 31 15.38 13.16 -10.85
C THR A 31 15.96 12.67 -9.53
N TRP A 32 16.13 11.34 -9.40
CA TRP A 32 16.78 10.75 -8.23
C TRP A 32 18.23 11.20 -8.08
N ASP A 33 18.96 11.39 -9.17
CA ASP A 33 20.37 11.82 -9.14
C ASP A 33 20.52 13.21 -8.51
N GLU A 34 19.70 14.16 -8.95
CA GLU A 34 19.71 15.51 -8.39
C GLU A 34 19.16 15.54 -6.96
N PHE A 35 18.11 14.75 -6.67
CA PHE A 35 17.62 14.59 -5.31
C PHE A 35 18.73 14.10 -4.36
N ARG A 36 19.48 13.07 -4.75
CA ARG A 36 20.60 12.50 -3.96
C ARG A 36 21.74 13.49 -3.79
N ARG A 37 22.08 14.26 -4.83
CA ARG A 37 23.07 15.34 -4.74
C ARG A 37 22.66 16.38 -3.69
N LEU A 38 21.39 16.80 -3.71
CA LEU A 38 20.85 17.76 -2.73
C LEU A 38 20.75 17.17 -1.32
N GLU A 39 20.43 15.88 -1.20
CA GLU A 39 20.37 15.16 0.08
C GLU A 39 21.75 15.06 0.71
N ALA A 40 22.79 14.73 -0.06
CA ALA A 40 24.18 14.68 0.40
C ALA A 40 24.68 16.06 0.87
N LEU A 41 24.14 17.15 0.32
CA LEU A 41 24.41 18.52 0.77
C LEU A 41 23.53 18.95 1.98
N GLY A 42 22.62 18.10 2.44
CA GLY A 42 21.68 18.40 3.53
C GLY A 42 20.61 19.43 3.16
N LEU A 43 20.26 19.55 1.87
CA LEU A 43 19.35 20.59 1.34
C LEU A 43 17.94 20.10 1.04
N THR A 44 17.72 18.78 1.03
CA THR A 44 16.40 18.18 0.77
C THR A 44 16.13 16.99 1.71
N MET A 45 14.90 16.50 1.66
CA MET A 45 14.40 15.33 2.39
C MET A 45 13.28 14.70 1.55
N TYR A 46 13.19 13.37 1.53
CA TYR A 46 12.08 12.67 0.88
C TYR A 46 10.87 12.65 1.82
N GLY A 47 9.83 13.40 1.47
CA GLY A 47 8.62 13.52 2.29
C GLY A 47 7.66 12.34 2.13
N GLN A 48 7.81 11.54 1.08
CA GLN A 48 6.78 10.61 0.62
C GLN A 48 5.41 11.34 0.60
N MET A 49 4.33 10.66 0.97
CA MET A 49 3.02 11.26 1.16
C MET A 49 2.85 11.65 2.62
N THR A 50 2.71 10.66 3.51
CA THR A 50 2.31 10.89 4.90
C THR A 50 3.47 10.98 5.89
N ALA A 51 4.69 10.68 5.45
CA ALA A 51 5.87 10.70 6.32
C ALA A 51 6.25 12.14 6.69
N GLY A 52 6.52 12.98 5.69
CA GLY A 52 6.90 14.38 5.88
C GLY A 52 5.73 15.31 6.21
N SER A 53 4.48 14.83 6.18
CA SER A 53 3.26 15.58 6.54
C SER A 53 2.59 15.08 7.82
N TRP A 54 3.24 14.15 8.54
CA TRP A 54 2.90 13.76 9.92
C TRP A 54 1.49 13.17 10.09
N ILE A 55 1.06 12.31 9.17
CA ILE A 55 -0.26 11.64 9.24
C ILE A 55 -0.18 10.13 8.88
N TYR A 56 0.99 9.55 9.06
CA TYR A 56 1.20 8.10 8.90
C TYR A 56 0.68 7.35 10.13
N ILE A 57 -0.16 6.33 9.91
CA ILE A 57 -0.83 5.55 10.97
C ILE A 57 -0.45 4.07 10.93
N GLY A 58 0.80 3.79 10.51
CA GLY A 58 1.27 2.42 10.29
C GLY A 58 0.67 1.80 9.03
N THR A 59 0.73 0.47 8.97
CA THR A 59 0.26 -0.36 7.85
C THR A 59 -1.23 -0.16 7.57
N GLN A 60 -2.00 0.21 8.60
CA GLN A 60 -3.44 0.45 8.48
C GLN A 60 -3.77 1.56 7.47
N GLY A 61 -2.87 2.54 7.26
CA GLY A 61 -3.16 3.70 6.40
C GLY A 61 -3.54 3.35 4.95
N ILE A 62 -2.99 2.26 4.41
CA ILE A 62 -3.30 1.77 3.06
C ILE A 62 -4.25 0.57 3.04
N LEU A 63 -4.47 -0.07 4.20
CA LEU A 63 -5.16 -1.36 4.29
C LEU A 63 -6.52 -1.35 3.61
N GLN A 64 -7.34 -0.32 3.83
CA GLN A 64 -8.65 -0.26 3.19
C GLN A 64 -8.56 -0.06 1.67
N GLY A 65 -7.61 0.74 1.18
CA GLY A 65 -7.42 0.88 -0.27
C GLY A 65 -7.06 -0.44 -0.92
N THR A 66 -6.21 -1.23 -0.25
CA THR A 66 -5.85 -2.59 -0.70
C THR A 66 -7.03 -3.55 -0.60
N TYR A 67 -7.80 -3.47 0.49
CA TYR A 67 -9.03 -4.24 0.64
C TYR A 67 -10.03 -3.93 -0.47
N GLU A 68 -10.28 -2.65 -0.78
CA GLU A 68 -11.22 -2.23 -1.82
C GLU A 68 -10.75 -2.62 -3.23
N THR A 69 -9.44 -2.58 -3.48
CA THR A 69 -8.86 -3.05 -4.73
C THR A 69 -9.15 -4.54 -4.92
N PHE A 70 -8.86 -5.37 -3.91
CA PHE A 70 -9.14 -6.81 -3.98
C PHE A 70 -10.64 -7.13 -3.97
N ALA A 71 -11.46 -6.33 -3.29
CA ALA A 71 -12.92 -6.45 -3.33
C ALA A 71 -13.46 -6.14 -4.73
N ALA A 72 -12.90 -5.15 -5.41
CA ALA A 72 -13.24 -4.83 -6.80
C ALA A 72 -12.80 -5.94 -7.76
N VAL A 73 -11.60 -6.50 -7.60
CA VAL A 73 -11.16 -7.70 -8.33
C VAL A 73 -12.12 -8.87 -8.11
N ALA A 74 -12.50 -9.13 -6.86
CA ALA A 74 -13.44 -10.18 -6.50
C ALA A 74 -14.81 -10.01 -7.20
N ARG A 75 -15.34 -8.79 -7.21
CA ARG A 75 -16.60 -8.47 -7.93
C ARG A 75 -16.46 -8.64 -9.44
N LYS A 76 -15.33 -8.23 -10.02
CA LYS A 76 -15.07 -8.29 -11.47
C LYS A 76 -14.92 -9.73 -11.98
N ARG A 77 -14.24 -10.60 -11.21
CA ARG A 77 -13.73 -11.90 -11.70
C ARG A 77 -14.26 -13.13 -10.95
N PHE A 78 -14.64 -12.99 -9.68
CA PHE A 78 -14.81 -14.13 -8.76
C PHE A 78 -16.13 -14.11 -7.98
N GLY A 79 -17.16 -13.46 -8.52
CA GLY A 79 -18.51 -13.47 -7.92
C GLY A 79 -18.62 -12.72 -6.60
N GLY A 80 -17.72 -11.76 -6.34
CA GLY A 80 -17.77 -10.89 -5.17
C GLY A 80 -16.99 -11.39 -3.94
N SER A 81 -16.27 -12.50 -4.03
CA SER A 81 -15.34 -12.98 -2.99
C SER A 81 -14.09 -13.60 -3.60
N LEU A 82 -12.96 -13.54 -2.89
CA LEU A 82 -11.73 -14.27 -3.23
C LEU A 82 -11.69 -15.69 -2.62
N ALA A 83 -12.78 -16.15 -2.02
CA ALA A 83 -12.84 -17.50 -1.45
C ALA A 83 -12.59 -18.57 -2.52
N GLY A 84 -11.49 -19.32 -2.37
CA GLY A 84 -11.06 -20.32 -3.35
C GLY A 84 -10.18 -19.77 -4.46
N THR A 85 -9.56 -18.60 -4.28
CA THR A 85 -8.53 -18.05 -5.17
C THR A 85 -7.17 -17.94 -4.47
N ILE A 86 -6.08 -17.96 -5.24
CA ILE A 86 -4.71 -17.65 -4.83
C ILE A 86 -4.29 -16.33 -5.47
N THR A 87 -3.82 -15.42 -4.63
CA THR A 87 -3.16 -14.18 -5.02
C THR A 87 -1.66 -14.29 -4.79
N LEU A 88 -0.85 -14.02 -5.81
CA LEU A 88 0.60 -13.90 -5.71
C LEU A 88 1.00 -12.43 -5.70
N THR A 89 1.82 -12.03 -4.73
CA THR A 89 2.38 -10.68 -4.66
C THR A 89 3.75 -10.68 -4.00
N ALA A 90 4.44 -9.54 -4.02
CA ALA A 90 5.68 -9.32 -3.30
C ALA A 90 5.71 -7.98 -2.56
N GLY A 91 6.65 -7.89 -1.61
CA GLY A 91 6.88 -6.73 -0.76
C GLY A 91 6.01 -6.73 0.50
N LEU A 92 6.64 -6.95 1.65
CA LEU A 92 6.04 -6.87 2.99
C LEU A 92 6.62 -5.67 3.76
N GLY A 93 6.81 -4.54 3.06
CA GLY A 93 7.24 -3.26 3.64
C GLY A 93 6.13 -2.57 4.47
N GLY A 94 6.33 -1.30 4.83
CA GLY A 94 5.37 -0.52 5.62
C GLY A 94 3.95 -0.52 5.02
N MET A 95 3.85 -0.31 3.71
CA MET A 95 2.59 -0.36 2.96
C MET A 95 2.32 -1.78 2.40
N GLY A 96 3.35 -2.41 1.82
CA GLY A 96 3.37 -3.82 1.35
C GLY A 96 2.76 -4.83 2.31
N GLY A 97 3.02 -4.65 3.60
CA GLY A 97 2.52 -5.52 4.65
C GLY A 97 1.00 -5.49 4.84
N ALA A 98 0.26 -4.59 4.19
CA ALA A 98 -1.20 -4.58 4.23
C ALA A 98 -1.84 -5.59 3.28
N GLN A 99 -1.13 -6.01 2.23
CA GLN A 99 -1.62 -6.92 1.20
C GLN A 99 -2.17 -8.24 1.76
N PRO A 100 -1.45 -8.96 2.66
CA PRO A 100 -1.92 -10.27 3.09
C PRO A 100 -3.25 -10.18 3.85
N LEU A 101 -3.38 -9.23 4.78
CA LEU A 101 -4.63 -8.99 5.50
C LEU A 101 -5.77 -8.51 4.57
N ALA A 102 -5.48 -7.63 3.60
CA ALA A 102 -6.50 -7.19 2.64
C ALA A 102 -7.06 -8.34 1.79
N ILE A 103 -6.21 -9.27 1.38
CA ILE A 103 -6.61 -10.46 0.60
C ILE A 103 -7.43 -11.41 1.48
N THR A 104 -6.99 -11.68 2.72
CA THR A 104 -7.72 -12.60 3.61
C THR A 104 -9.05 -12.03 4.09
N LEU A 105 -9.17 -10.71 4.26
CA LEU A 105 -10.45 -10.03 4.51
C LEU A 105 -11.45 -10.17 3.35
N ASN A 106 -10.96 -10.40 2.13
CA ASN A 106 -11.78 -10.74 0.96
C ASN A 106 -12.01 -12.25 0.80
N GLY A 107 -11.49 -13.08 1.73
CA GLY A 107 -11.64 -14.54 1.75
C GLY A 107 -10.55 -15.30 0.99
N GLY A 108 -9.56 -14.60 0.42
CA GLY A 108 -8.56 -15.19 -0.46
C GLY A 108 -7.36 -15.82 0.25
N VAL A 109 -6.57 -16.55 -0.53
CA VAL A 109 -5.25 -17.03 -0.15
C VAL A 109 -4.19 -16.07 -0.72
N ALA A 110 -3.22 -15.66 0.09
CA ALA A 110 -2.12 -14.80 -0.35
C ALA A 110 -0.78 -15.52 -0.21
N ILE A 111 0.02 -15.54 -1.27
CA ILE A 111 1.45 -15.82 -1.22
C ILE A 111 2.18 -14.48 -1.38
N CYS A 112 2.91 -14.06 -0.35
CA CYS A 112 3.62 -12.80 -0.32
C CYS A 112 5.13 -13.05 -0.26
N VAL A 113 5.83 -12.81 -1.38
CA VAL A 113 7.28 -12.94 -1.47
C VAL A 113 7.96 -11.73 -0.85
N GLU A 114 8.93 -11.95 0.04
CA GLU A 114 9.72 -10.90 0.68
C GLU A 114 11.17 -11.35 0.83
N ALA A 115 12.10 -10.49 0.43
CA ALA A 115 13.53 -10.78 0.42
C ALA A 115 14.20 -10.54 1.79
N ASP A 116 13.53 -9.81 2.68
CA ASP A 116 14.00 -9.52 4.03
C ASP A 116 13.17 -10.28 5.08
N ALA A 117 13.77 -11.29 5.71
CA ALA A 117 13.11 -12.13 6.69
C ALA A 117 12.60 -11.36 7.93
N GLU A 118 13.22 -10.24 8.30
CA GLU A 118 12.77 -9.42 9.43
C GLU A 118 11.43 -8.75 9.10
N ARG A 119 11.21 -8.36 7.84
CA ARG A 119 9.94 -7.78 7.40
C ARG A 119 8.79 -8.79 7.49
N ILE A 120 9.05 -10.06 7.17
CA ILE A 120 8.07 -11.15 7.35
C ILE A 120 7.72 -11.27 8.83
N GLN A 121 8.73 -11.37 9.71
CA GLN A 121 8.52 -11.52 11.15
C GLN A 121 7.68 -10.38 11.71
N ARG A 122 7.99 -9.14 11.33
CA ARG A 122 7.23 -7.96 11.77
C ARG A 122 5.75 -8.01 11.39
N ARG A 123 5.38 -8.65 10.28
CA ARG A 123 3.96 -8.76 9.85
C ARG A 123 3.24 -9.85 10.62
N LEU A 124 3.94 -10.94 10.99
CA LEU A 124 3.41 -11.94 11.91
C LEU A 124 3.12 -11.31 13.28
N ASP A 125 4.09 -10.59 13.85
CA ASP A 125 3.96 -9.96 15.18
C ASP A 125 2.76 -8.99 15.24
N HIS A 126 2.60 -8.19 14.18
CA HIS A 126 1.51 -7.22 14.06
C HIS A 126 0.17 -7.84 13.61
N GLY A 127 0.11 -9.14 13.29
CA GLY A 127 -1.12 -9.82 12.87
C GLY A 127 -1.60 -9.44 11.46
N TYR A 128 -0.69 -9.00 10.59
CA TYR A 128 -0.97 -8.71 9.18
C TYR A 128 -0.64 -9.88 8.25
N LEU A 129 0.03 -10.92 8.76
CA LEU A 129 0.38 -12.15 8.09
C LEU A 129 0.07 -13.34 9.03
N ASP A 130 -0.45 -14.45 8.48
CA ASP A 130 -0.84 -15.60 9.29
C ASP A 130 0.32 -16.57 9.53
N VAL A 131 1.05 -16.93 8.47
CA VAL A 131 2.12 -17.93 8.53
C VAL A 131 3.32 -17.54 7.68
N ARG A 132 4.49 -18.08 8.03
CA ARG A 132 5.69 -18.08 7.20
C ARG A 132 5.91 -19.51 6.70
N ALA A 133 6.08 -19.66 5.39
CA ALA A 133 6.44 -20.94 4.79
C ALA A 133 7.91 -21.28 5.05
N ALA A 134 8.23 -22.57 5.14
CA ALA A 134 9.61 -23.03 5.28
C ALA A 134 10.43 -22.81 4.00
N ASP A 135 9.81 -23.07 2.85
CA ASP A 135 10.37 -22.93 1.51
C ASP A 135 9.25 -22.74 0.48
N LEU A 136 9.62 -22.72 -0.80
CA LEU A 136 8.67 -22.58 -1.91
C LEU A 136 7.65 -23.71 -1.94
N GLU A 137 8.07 -24.97 -1.78
CA GLU A 137 7.17 -26.13 -1.88
C GLU A 137 6.15 -26.13 -0.74
N ASP A 138 6.57 -25.77 0.47
CA ASP A 138 5.69 -25.59 1.61
C ASP A 138 4.66 -24.48 1.37
N ALA A 139 5.08 -23.34 0.80
CA ALA A 139 4.19 -22.24 0.45
C ALA A 139 3.09 -22.67 -0.55
N LEU A 140 3.48 -23.40 -1.61
CA LEU A 140 2.53 -23.88 -2.63
C LEU A 140 1.56 -24.90 -2.04
N ARG A 141 2.06 -25.84 -1.23
CA ARG A 141 1.23 -26.83 -0.54
C ARG A 141 0.19 -26.17 0.35
N LEU A 142 0.61 -25.22 1.20
CA LEU A 142 -0.30 -24.47 2.08
C LEU A 142 -1.35 -23.69 1.28
N ALA A 143 -0.93 -23.05 0.18
CA ALA A 143 -1.82 -22.26 -0.65
C ALA A 143 -2.90 -23.11 -1.34
N VAL A 144 -2.52 -24.23 -1.95
CA VAL A 144 -3.46 -25.15 -2.62
C VAL A 144 -4.42 -25.79 -1.62
N GLU A 145 -3.93 -26.17 -0.43
CA GLU A 145 -4.78 -26.72 0.63
C GLU A 145 -5.83 -25.69 1.08
N ALA A 146 -5.41 -24.44 1.29
CA ALA A 146 -6.29 -23.35 1.70
C ALA A 146 -7.30 -22.96 0.59
N LYS A 147 -6.85 -22.90 -0.68
CA LYS A 147 -7.70 -22.68 -1.87
C LYS A 147 -8.81 -23.73 -1.94
N THR A 148 -8.44 -25.00 -1.85
CA THR A 148 -9.37 -26.14 -1.91
C THR A 148 -10.40 -26.10 -0.78
N LYS A 149 -9.97 -25.73 0.43
CA LYS A 149 -10.85 -25.62 1.61
C LYS A 149 -11.62 -24.28 1.68
N LYS A 150 -11.42 -23.37 0.71
CA LYS A 150 -11.96 -21.99 0.72
C LYS A 150 -11.68 -21.26 2.04
N ARG A 151 -10.49 -21.49 2.60
CA ARG A 151 -10.05 -20.88 3.86
C ARG A 151 -9.10 -19.74 3.54
N ALA A 152 -9.43 -18.53 4.00
CA ALA A 152 -8.53 -17.41 3.92
C ALA A 152 -7.21 -17.73 4.65
N LEU A 153 -6.09 -17.49 3.99
CA LEU A 153 -4.76 -17.73 4.54
C LEU A 153 -3.73 -16.84 3.86
N SER A 154 -2.89 -16.17 4.65
CA SER A 154 -1.77 -15.39 4.16
C SER A 154 -0.43 -16.03 4.52
N ILE A 155 0.42 -16.20 3.51
CA ILE A 155 1.66 -16.98 3.56
C ILE A 155 2.82 -16.07 3.16
N GLY A 156 3.75 -15.83 4.08
CA GLY A 156 5.01 -15.14 3.78
C GLY A 156 6.03 -16.14 3.28
N LEU A 157 6.61 -15.86 2.11
CA LEU A 157 7.68 -16.66 1.52
C LEU A 157 8.95 -15.82 1.49
N HIS A 158 9.99 -16.28 2.19
CA HIS A 158 11.30 -15.66 2.13
C HIS A 158 11.98 -15.98 0.79
N GLY A 159 12.21 -14.97 -0.03
CA GLY A 159 12.83 -15.13 -1.35
C GLY A 159 12.80 -13.84 -2.18
N ASN A 160 13.48 -13.85 -3.33
CA ASN A 160 13.47 -12.72 -4.25
C ASN A 160 12.32 -12.85 -5.26
N ALA A 161 11.50 -11.81 -5.39
CA ALA A 161 10.38 -11.79 -6.33
C ALA A 161 10.82 -11.99 -7.79
N ALA A 162 11.98 -11.44 -8.17
CA ALA A 162 12.57 -11.61 -9.51
C ALA A 162 13.11 -13.02 -9.79
N GLU A 163 13.03 -13.93 -8.82
CA GLU A 163 13.40 -15.35 -8.95
C GLU A 163 12.19 -16.25 -8.76
N VAL A 164 11.38 -15.97 -7.73
CA VAL A 164 10.21 -16.77 -7.38
C VAL A 164 9.11 -16.67 -8.43
N LEU A 165 8.76 -15.45 -8.90
CA LEU A 165 7.67 -15.30 -9.87
C LEU A 165 8.01 -15.98 -11.21
N PRO A 166 9.21 -15.78 -11.81
CA PRO A 166 9.61 -16.52 -13.00
C PRO A 166 9.61 -18.03 -12.80
N ALA A 167 10.07 -18.52 -11.65
CA ALA A 167 10.07 -19.95 -11.35
C ALA A 167 8.64 -20.52 -11.29
N LEU A 168 7.67 -19.78 -10.74
CA LEU A 168 6.27 -20.19 -10.70
C LEU A 168 5.58 -20.13 -12.06
N ALA A 169 5.85 -19.09 -12.85
CA ALA A 169 5.36 -18.96 -14.21
C ALA A 169 5.86 -20.12 -15.09
N ALA A 170 7.16 -20.43 -15.03
CA ALA A 170 7.75 -21.55 -15.78
C ALA A 170 7.19 -22.93 -15.37
N ARG A 171 6.73 -23.08 -14.13
CA ARG A 171 6.06 -24.30 -13.64
C ARG A 171 4.58 -24.36 -14.01
N GLY A 172 4.00 -23.29 -14.54
CA GLY A 172 2.57 -23.19 -14.81
C GLY A 172 1.72 -23.29 -13.52
N PHE A 173 2.21 -22.73 -12.40
CA PHE A 173 1.45 -22.75 -11.15
C PHE A 173 0.18 -21.90 -11.29
N ASP A 174 -0.98 -22.48 -10.94
CA ASP A 174 -2.28 -21.84 -11.09
C ASP A 174 -2.47 -20.71 -10.05
N VAL A 175 -2.38 -19.47 -10.52
CA VAL A 175 -2.59 -18.25 -9.72
C VAL A 175 -3.73 -17.44 -10.34
N ASP A 176 -4.66 -16.99 -9.51
CA ASP A 176 -5.86 -16.29 -9.96
C ASP A 176 -5.64 -14.77 -10.09
N VAL A 177 -4.80 -14.20 -9.22
CA VAL A 177 -4.50 -12.76 -9.16
C VAL A 177 -3.00 -12.52 -8.94
N VAL A 178 -2.39 -11.60 -9.68
CA VAL A 178 -0.98 -11.21 -9.52
C VAL A 178 -0.84 -9.70 -9.39
N THR A 179 -0.05 -9.25 -8.42
CA THR A 179 0.33 -7.84 -8.28
C THR A 179 1.69 -7.72 -7.59
N ASP A 180 2.15 -6.49 -7.33
CA ASP A 180 3.41 -6.24 -6.62
C ASP A 180 3.36 -4.95 -5.79
N GLN A 181 4.00 -4.97 -4.62
CA GLN A 181 4.21 -3.78 -3.79
C GLN A 181 5.63 -3.71 -3.19
N THR A 182 6.62 -4.25 -3.90
CA THR A 182 8.04 -3.96 -3.62
C THR A 182 8.31 -2.45 -3.73
N SER A 183 9.44 -1.97 -3.18
CA SER A 183 9.84 -0.56 -3.28
C SER A 183 10.46 -0.21 -4.63
N ALA A 184 9.84 -0.58 -5.75
CA ALA A 184 10.39 -0.39 -7.09
C ALA A 184 10.61 1.09 -7.47
N HIS A 185 9.86 2.02 -6.88
CA HIS A 185 9.97 3.47 -7.13
C HIS A 185 11.34 4.08 -6.81
N ASP A 186 12.13 3.41 -5.98
CA ASP A 186 13.55 3.69 -5.77
C ASP A 186 14.34 2.42 -6.12
N PRO A 187 15.01 2.37 -7.28
CA PRO A 187 15.76 1.18 -7.69
C PRO A 187 16.85 0.76 -6.71
N LEU A 188 17.37 1.65 -5.85
CA LEU A 188 18.27 1.22 -4.78
C LEU A 188 17.57 0.46 -3.66
N SER A 189 16.27 0.63 -3.48
CA SER A 189 15.49 -0.09 -2.47
C SER A 189 15.07 -1.49 -2.92
N TYR A 190 15.10 -1.81 -4.22
CA TYR A 190 14.75 -3.13 -4.75
C TYR A 190 15.96 -4.05 -4.78
N ILE A 191 15.91 -5.18 -4.07
CA ILE A 191 17.01 -6.13 -3.97
C ILE A 191 17.16 -6.91 -5.30
N PRO A 192 18.30 -6.79 -6.03
CA PRO A 192 18.52 -7.54 -7.26
C PRO A 192 18.54 -9.05 -7.03
N ALA A 193 18.15 -9.83 -8.03
CA ALA A 193 18.27 -11.28 -7.98
C ALA A 193 19.74 -11.70 -7.77
N GLY A 194 19.94 -12.80 -7.03
CA GLY A 194 21.25 -13.30 -6.65
C GLY A 194 22.00 -12.46 -5.60
N VAL A 195 21.31 -11.52 -4.92
CA VAL A 195 21.89 -10.70 -3.84
C VAL A 195 21.07 -10.94 -2.57
N SER A 196 21.75 -11.21 -1.45
CA SER A 196 21.11 -11.29 -0.13
C SER A 196 20.69 -9.90 0.37
N ALA A 197 19.84 -9.84 1.39
CA ALA A 197 19.45 -8.55 1.98
C ALA A 197 20.64 -7.84 2.65
N GLU A 198 21.55 -8.62 3.23
CA GLU A 198 22.79 -8.16 3.86
C GLU A 198 23.77 -7.62 2.80
N ASP A 199 24.11 -8.40 1.77
CA ASP A 199 25.04 -7.99 0.71
C ASP A 199 24.50 -6.78 -0.08
N ALA A 200 23.16 -6.67 -0.17
CA ALA A 200 22.53 -5.53 -0.82
C ALA A 200 22.83 -4.20 -0.09
N GLN A 201 23.08 -4.21 1.22
CA GLN A 201 23.43 -2.99 1.95
C GLN A 201 24.82 -2.50 1.56
N GLU A 202 25.80 -3.42 1.50
CA GLU A 202 27.18 -3.09 1.10
C GLU A 202 27.24 -2.65 -0.37
N LEU A 203 26.61 -3.42 -1.27
CA LEU A 203 26.64 -3.12 -2.71
C LEU A 203 26.05 -1.76 -3.07
N ARG A 204 25.03 -1.28 -2.33
CA ARG A 204 24.44 0.06 -2.54
C ARG A 204 25.43 1.19 -2.26
N LEU A 205 26.38 0.97 -1.35
CA LEU A 205 27.37 1.96 -0.96
C LEU A 205 28.57 1.94 -1.91
N ASP A 206 28.99 0.75 -2.33
CA ASP A 206 30.20 0.56 -3.13
C ASP A 206 30.01 0.84 -4.63
N ASP A 207 28.89 0.39 -5.22
CA ASP A 207 28.57 0.59 -6.65
C ASP A 207 27.06 0.87 -6.83
N PRO A 208 26.59 2.09 -6.46
CA PRO A 208 25.18 2.44 -6.57
C PRO A 208 24.66 2.35 -8.01
N ASP A 209 25.46 2.74 -9.00
CA ASP A 209 25.05 2.70 -10.41
C ASP A 209 24.91 1.26 -10.91
N GLY A 210 25.85 0.38 -10.55
CA GLY A 210 25.75 -1.05 -10.82
C GLY A 210 24.58 -1.71 -10.11
N TYR A 211 24.30 -1.28 -8.87
CA TYR A 211 23.11 -1.74 -8.15
C TYR A 211 21.83 -1.37 -8.89
N VAL A 212 21.66 -0.12 -9.31
CA VAL A 212 20.47 0.34 -10.05
C VAL A 212 20.29 -0.45 -11.34
N ARG A 213 21.36 -0.70 -12.11
CA ARG A 213 21.29 -1.51 -13.33
C ARG A 213 20.78 -2.92 -13.04
N ARG A 214 21.38 -3.61 -12.06
CA ARG A 214 20.98 -4.97 -11.66
C ARG A 214 19.56 -5.04 -11.10
N ALA A 215 19.14 -4.00 -10.36
CA ALA A 215 17.79 -3.89 -9.84
C ALA A 215 16.78 -3.78 -10.99
N ARG A 216 17.02 -2.93 -11.99
CA ARG A 216 16.17 -2.78 -13.18
C ARG A 216 16.09 -4.07 -14.01
N GLU A 217 17.20 -4.76 -14.24
CA GLU A 217 17.21 -6.07 -14.91
C GLU A 217 16.40 -7.13 -14.13
N SER A 218 16.39 -7.04 -12.79
CA SER A 218 15.58 -7.91 -11.93
C SER A 218 14.09 -7.54 -11.99
N MET A 219 13.77 -6.24 -11.99
CA MET A 219 12.39 -5.76 -12.18
C MET A 219 11.83 -6.13 -13.56
N ALA A 220 12.64 -6.09 -14.62
CA ALA A 220 12.25 -6.55 -15.95
C ALA A 220 11.84 -8.02 -15.93
N ARG A 221 12.67 -8.90 -15.36
CA ARG A 221 12.35 -10.33 -15.20
C ARG A 221 11.11 -10.57 -14.34
N HIS A 222 10.94 -9.80 -13.26
CA HIS A 222 9.76 -9.86 -12.41
C HIS A 222 8.49 -9.52 -13.22
N VAL A 223 8.51 -8.40 -13.95
CA VAL A 223 7.36 -7.96 -14.76
C VAL A 223 7.07 -8.91 -15.91
N ASP A 224 8.09 -9.44 -16.58
CA ASP A 224 7.88 -10.42 -17.65
C ASP A 224 7.17 -11.68 -17.10
N ALA A 225 7.50 -12.14 -15.89
CA ALA A 225 6.75 -13.22 -15.25
C ALA A 225 5.31 -12.84 -14.87
N MET A 226 5.05 -11.59 -14.47
CA MET A 226 3.68 -11.10 -14.27
C MET A 226 2.89 -11.12 -15.58
N VAL A 227 3.52 -10.77 -16.70
CA VAL A 227 2.92 -10.86 -18.03
C VAL A 227 2.69 -12.31 -18.45
N ASP A 228 3.59 -13.25 -18.12
CA ASP A 228 3.33 -14.67 -18.36
C ASP A 228 2.09 -15.14 -17.60
N PHE A 229 1.88 -14.73 -16.34
CA PHE A 229 0.63 -15.04 -15.62
C PHE A 229 -0.60 -14.41 -16.26
N LEU A 230 -0.49 -13.19 -16.80
CA LEU A 230 -1.55 -12.52 -17.55
C LEU A 230 -1.94 -13.36 -18.79
N ASP A 231 -0.95 -13.83 -19.54
CA ASP A 231 -1.16 -14.67 -20.74
C ASP A 231 -1.84 -16.01 -20.40
N HIS A 232 -1.63 -16.52 -19.19
CA HIS A 232 -2.30 -17.71 -18.66
C HIS A 232 -3.64 -17.42 -17.97
N GLY A 233 -4.13 -16.17 -18.04
CA GLY A 233 -5.48 -15.80 -17.65
C GLY A 233 -5.65 -15.28 -16.22
N ALA A 234 -4.55 -15.08 -15.47
CA ALA A 234 -4.60 -14.43 -14.16
C ALA A 234 -5.05 -12.97 -14.28
N GLU A 235 -5.70 -12.43 -13.25
CA GLU A 235 -5.95 -10.97 -13.17
C GLU A 235 -4.67 -10.29 -12.68
N VAL A 236 -4.01 -9.52 -13.55
CA VAL A 236 -2.74 -8.85 -13.25
C VAL A 236 -2.91 -7.34 -13.22
N PHE A 237 -2.33 -6.67 -12.21
CA PHE A 237 -2.34 -5.22 -12.13
C PHE A 237 -1.15 -4.66 -11.36
N ASP A 238 -0.77 -3.43 -11.67
CA ASP A 238 0.24 -2.66 -10.95
C ASP A 238 -0.37 -1.97 -9.73
N TYR A 239 0.30 -2.10 -8.58
CA TYR A 239 -0.17 -1.53 -7.31
C TYR A 239 0.61 -0.27 -6.88
N GLY A 240 1.02 0.53 -7.87
CA GLY A 240 1.38 1.92 -7.65
C GLY A 240 2.78 2.15 -7.09
N ASN A 241 3.73 1.31 -7.45
CA ASN A 241 5.13 1.37 -7.02
C ASN A 241 6.12 1.66 -8.17
N SER A 242 5.63 2.00 -9.36
CA SER A 242 6.43 2.28 -10.56
C SER A 242 7.19 1.08 -11.14
N LEU A 243 6.87 -0.16 -10.74
CA LEU A 243 7.55 -1.36 -11.22
C LEU A 243 7.55 -1.46 -12.75
N ARG A 244 6.40 -1.20 -13.40
CA ARG A 244 6.28 -1.22 -14.88
C ARG A 244 7.26 -0.26 -15.58
N ALA A 245 7.43 0.94 -15.02
CA ALA A 245 8.31 1.95 -15.59
C ALA A 245 9.79 1.54 -15.46
N GLU A 246 10.20 1.09 -14.29
CA GLU A 246 11.58 0.63 -14.04
C GLU A 246 11.90 -0.67 -14.81
N ALA A 247 10.93 -1.58 -14.95
CA ALA A 247 11.06 -2.77 -15.78
C ALA A 247 11.25 -2.44 -17.26
N LYS A 248 10.55 -1.43 -17.79
CA LYS A 248 10.77 -0.94 -19.16
C LYS A 248 12.20 -0.41 -19.34
N LEU A 249 12.71 0.35 -18.37
CA LEU A 249 14.11 0.80 -18.36
C LEU A 249 15.10 -0.37 -18.23
N GLY A 250 14.70 -1.44 -17.55
CA GLY A 250 15.45 -2.70 -17.43
C GLY A 250 15.36 -3.64 -18.65
N GLY A 251 14.59 -3.28 -19.69
CA GLY A 251 14.52 -4.04 -20.94
C GLY A 251 13.23 -4.84 -21.18
N SER A 252 12.25 -4.81 -20.26
CA SER A 252 10.95 -5.43 -20.51
C SER A 252 10.18 -4.66 -21.57
N THR A 253 9.81 -5.34 -22.66
CA THR A 253 9.09 -4.73 -23.79
C THR A 253 7.57 -4.72 -23.59
N ARG A 254 7.06 -5.57 -22.69
CA ARG A 254 5.64 -5.79 -22.40
C ARG A 254 5.20 -5.17 -21.06
N ALA A 255 6.04 -4.32 -20.47
CA ALA A 255 5.87 -3.85 -19.10
C ALA A 255 4.55 -3.11 -18.80
N PHE A 256 3.84 -2.61 -19.81
CA PHE A 256 2.58 -1.88 -19.66
C PHE A 256 1.35 -2.65 -20.18
N GLU A 257 1.47 -3.98 -20.37
CA GLU A 257 0.34 -4.81 -20.82
C GLU A 257 -0.73 -5.07 -19.76
N PHE A 258 -0.43 -4.77 -18.49
CA PHE A 258 -1.41 -4.75 -17.41
C PHE A 258 -1.60 -3.34 -16.83
N PRO A 259 -2.83 -2.99 -16.41
CA PRO A 259 -3.17 -1.64 -15.97
C PRO A 259 -2.70 -1.35 -14.54
N GLY A 260 -2.64 -0.07 -14.18
CA GLY A 260 -2.62 0.35 -12.78
C GLY A 260 -3.94 0.07 -12.08
N PHE A 261 -3.88 -0.19 -10.77
CA PHE A 261 -5.07 -0.48 -9.97
C PHE A 261 -6.09 0.66 -9.93
N VAL A 262 -5.66 1.92 -10.09
CA VAL A 262 -6.57 3.07 -10.06
C VAL A 262 -7.51 3.11 -11.25
N PRO A 263 -7.03 3.16 -12.51
CA PRO A 263 -7.92 3.08 -13.66
C PRO A 263 -8.73 1.78 -13.70
N ALA A 264 -8.17 0.67 -13.20
CA ALA A 264 -8.84 -0.63 -13.23
C ALA A 264 -9.95 -0.78 -12.18
N TYR A 265 -9.79 -0.21 -10.98
CA TYR A 265 -10.64 -0.56 -9.82
C TYR A 265 -11.06 0.61 -8.93
N ILE A 266 -10.18 1.59 -8.69
CA ILE A 266 -10.39 2.61 -7.64
C ILE A 266 -11.02 3.89 -8.18
N ARG A 267 -10.83 4.24 -9.46
CA ARG A 267 -11.35 5.49 -10.03
C ARG A 267 -12.86 5.72 -9.79
N PRO A 268 -13.75 4.71 -9.86
CA PRO A 268 -15.16 4.92 -9.51
C PRO A 268 -15.38 5.46 -8.09
N LEU A 269 -14.59 4.99 -7.11
CA LEU A 269 -14.64 5.51 -5.75
C LEU A 269 -14.19 6.98 -5.69
N PHE A 270 -13.15 7.34 -6.45
CA PHE A 270 -12.69 8.72 -6.54
C PHE A 270 -13.72 9.66 -7.15
N CYS A 271 -14.53 9.19 -8.12
CA CYS A 271 -15.62 9.98 -8.69
C CYS A 271 -16.70 10.34 -7.66
N GLU A 272 -16.86 9.55 -6.59
CA GLU A 272 -17.75 9.84 -5.46
C GLU A 272 -17.06 10.65 -4.34
N GLY A 273 -15.80 11.05 -4.55
CA GLY A 273 -14.97 11.70 -3.54
C GLY A 273 -14.53 10.76 -2.42
N LYS A 274 -14.68 9.43 -2.58
CA LYS A 274 -14.16 8.46 -1.61
C LYS A 274 -12.64 8.40 -1.71
N GLY A 275 -12.00 8.10 -0.60
CA GLY A 275 -10.54 8.06 -0.48
C GLY A 275 -10.11 7.77 0.95
N PRO A 276 -8.80 7.67 1.23
CA PRO A 276 -8.25 7.15 2.48
C PRO A 276 -8.35 8.13 3.68
N PHE A 277 -9.57 8.55 3.99
CA PHE A 277 -9.93 9.34 5.16
C PHE A 277 -9.61 8.55 6.43
N ARG A 278 -8.94 9.22 7.38
CA ARG A 278 -8.45 8.61 8.62
C ARG A 278 -8.54 9.57 9.78
N TRP A 279 -8.54 9.02 10.98
CA TRP A 279 -8.45 9.79 12.21
C TRP A 279 -7.57 9.13 13.26
N VAL A 280 -7.07 9.93 14.19
CA VAL A 280 -6.11 9.54 15.24
C VAL A 280 -6.55 10.11 16.59
N ALA A 281 -6.60 9.26 17.61
CA ALA A 281 -6.93 9.67 18.97
C ALA A 281 -5.69 10.20 19.70
N LEU A 282 -5.65 11.51 19.97
CA LEU A 282 -4.50 12.14 20.65
C LEU A 282 -4.36 11.74 22.13
N SER A 283 -5.40 11.14 22.71
CA SER A 283 -5.36 10.59 24.06
C SER A 283 -4.39 9.41 24.19
N GLY A 284 -4.09 8.73 23.08
CA GLY A 284 -3.40 7.44 23.09
C GLY A 284 -4.27 6.27 23.54
N ASP A 285 -5.56 6.50 23.85
CA ASP A 285 -6.44 5.49 24.41
C ASP A 285 -7.25 4.77 23.30
N PRO A 286 -7.15 3.43 23.18
CA PRO A 286 -7.85 2.69 22.13
C PRO A 286 -9.38 2.73 22.28
N GLU A 287 -9.91 3.01 23.48
CA GLU A 287 -11.36 3.15 23.65
C GLU A 287 -11.90 4.36 22.89
N ASP A 288 -11.12 5.43 22.67
CA ASP A 288 -11.57 6.56 21.86
C ASP A 288 -11.82 6.12 20.40
N ILE A 289 -10.99 5.22 19.87
CA ILE A 289 -11.25 4.61 18.56
C ILE A 289 -12.47 3.69 18.63
N ALA A 290 -12.66 2.91 19.69
CA ALA A 290 -13.86 2.08 19.83
C ALA A 290 -15.16 2.92 19.92
N VAL A 291 -15.12 4.09 20.56
CA VAL A 291 -16.24 5.05 20.60
C VAL A 291 -16.51 5.62 19.21
N THR A 292 -15.47 6.07 18.50
CA THR A 292 -15.65 6.58 17.13
C THR A 292 -16.10 5.50 16.15
N ASP A 293 -15.62 4.26 16.25
CA ASP A 293 -16.08 3.11 15.44
C ASP A 293 -17.59 2.87 15.65
N ARG A 294 -18.08 2.89 16.91
CA ARG A 294 -19.52 2.78 17.20
C ARG A 294 -20.31 3.93 16.58
N ALA A 295 -19.83 5.16 16.75
CA ALA A 295 -20.48 6.35 16.19
C ALA A 295 -20.54 6.30 14.66
N MET A 296 -19.50 5.77 14.00
CA MET A 296 -19.49 5.56 12.54
C MET A 296 -20.51 4.52 12.10
N VAL A 297 -20.62 3.38 12.80
CA VAL A 297 -21.62 2.35 12.51
C VAL A 297 -23.05 2.87 12.69
N GLU A 298 -23.29 3.71 13.71
CA GLU A 298 -24.59 4.36 13.92
C GLU A 298 -24.91 5.37 12.81
N GLU A 299 -23.97 6.28 12.50
CA GLU A 299 -24.14 7.39 11.55
C GLU A 299 -24.34 6.91 10.09
N PHE A 300 -23.73 5.79 9.73
CA PHE A 300 -23.73 5.22 8.38
C PHE A 300 -24.28 3.79 8.37
N SER A 301 -25.29 3.52 9.20
CA SER A 301 -25.90 2.19 9.37
C SER A 301 -26.56 1.63 8.10
N ASP A 302 -26.87 2.49 7.13
CA ASP A 302 -27.40 2.16 5.81
C ASP A 302 -26.30 1.71 4.81
N ASP A 303 -25.03 2.04 5.04
CA ASP A 303 -23.90 1.56 4.25
C ASP A 303 -23.35 0.24 4.83
N ALA A 304 -23.92 -0.87 4.35
CA ALA A 304 -23.49 -2.20 4.77
C ALA A 304 -22.01 -2.49 4.47
N ALA A 305 -21.39 -1.86 3.46
CA ALA A 305 -19.97 -2.06 3.17
C ALA A 305 -19.08 -1.36 4.20
N LEU A 306 -19.41 -0.11 4.55
CA LEU A 306 -18.74 0.64 5.60
C LEU A 306 -18.85 -0.08 6.95
N VAL A 307 -20.04 -0.54 7.32
CA VAL A 307 -20.24 -1.27 8.59
C VAL A 307 -19.42 -2.56 8.62
N ARG A 308 -19.38 -3.33 7.52
CA ARG A 308 -18.52 -4.52 7.43
C ARG A 308 -17.05 -4.17 7.58
N TRP A 309 -16.59 -3.10 6.93
CA TRP A 309 -15.21 -2.63 7.03
C TRP A 309 -14.84 -2.27 8.48
N ILE A 310 -15.63 -1.42 9.15
CA ILE A 310 -15.34 -1.00 10.53
C ILE A 310 -15.34 -2.18 11.49
N THR A 311 -16.30 -3.11 11.36
CA THR A 311 -16.33 -4.34 12.18
C THR A 311 -15.08 -5.18 11.97
N ALA A 312 -14.70 -5.44 10.72
CA ALA A 312 -13.50 -6.20 10.40
C ALA A 312 -12.22 -5.50 10.91
N ALA A 313 -12.12 -4.19 10.74
CA ALA A 313 -10.98 -3.40 11.18
C ALA A 313 -10.86 -3.40 12.71
N ARG A 314 -11.97 -3.41 13.44
CA ARG A 314 -11.99 -3.54 14.91
C ARG A 314 -11.48 -4.90 15.38
N GLU A 315 -11.80 -5.98 14.67
CA GLU A 315 -11.41 -7.33 15.05
C GLU A 315 -9.97 -7.69 14.66
N LYS A 316 -9.51 -7.19 13.51
CA LYS A 316 -8.26 -7.65 12.88
C LYS A 316 -7.10 -6.69 13.02
N VAL A 317 -7.34 -5.38 13.15
CA VAL A 317 -6.26 -4.39 13.12
C VAL A 317 -5.71 -4.13 14.52
N LYS A 318 -4.42 -4.44 14.71
CA LYS A 318 -3.67 -3.99 15.89
C LYS A 318 -3.18 -2.55 15.66
N PHE A 319 -3.37 -1.68 16.66
CA PHE A 319 -2.89 -0.29 16.60
C PHE A 319 -1.36 -0.22 16.64
N GLN A 320 -0.80 0.82 16.00
CA GLN A 320 0.64 1.10 15.94
C GLN A 320 0.88 2.56 16.34
N GLY A 321 1.43 2.80 17.53
CA GLY A 321 1.53 4.16 18.08
C GLY A 321 0.19 4.65 18.62
N LEU A 322 -0.16 5.91 18.35
CA LEU A 322 -1.48 6.43 18.71
C LEU A 322 -2.59 5.61 18.02
N PRO A 323 -3.65 5.20 18.73
CA PRO A 323 -4.79 4.52 18.14
C PRO A 323 -5.39 5.37 17.01
N ALA A 324 -5.60 4.74 15.87
CA ALA A 324 -6.04 5.38 14.65
C ALA A 324 -6.93 4.44 13.85
N ARG A 325 -7.75 5.01 12.97
CA ARG A 325 -8.63 4.25 12.08
C ARG A 325 -8.62 4.85 10.68
N ILE A 326 -8.65 3.98 9.68
CA ILE A 326 -8.91 4.31 8.28
C ILE A 326 -10.38 3.95 7.97
N CYS A 327 -11.10 4.83 7.29
CA CYS A 327 -12.44 4.56 6.75
C CYS A 327 -12.64 5.41 5.50
N TRP A 328 -12.80 4.79 4.33
CA TRP A 328 -13.01 5.52 3.09
C TRP A 328 -14.39 6.16 3.05
N LEU A 329 -14.42 7.49 3.09
CA LEU A 329 -15.63 8.31 3.07
C LEU A 329 -15.60 9.24 1.87
N GLY A 330 -16.77 9.46 1.28
CA GLY A 330 -17.02 10.28 0.11
C GLY A 330 -17.27 11.75 0.41
N TYR A 331 -17.68 12.48 -0.62
CA TYR A 331 -18.16 13.85 -0.46
C TYR A 331 -19.38 13.90 0.48
N GLY A 332 -19.43 14.90 1.36
CA GLY A 332 -20.48 15.03 2.39
C GLY A 332 -20.28 14.11 3.60
N GLU A 333 -20.00 12.82 3.40
CA GLU A 333 -19.76 11.84 4.48
C GLU A 333 -18.61 12.25 5.39
N ARG A 334 -17.50 12.74 4.81
CA ARG A 334 -16.34 13.24 5.56
C ARG A 334 -16.70 14.37 6.53
N ALA A 335 -17.56 15.30 6.09
CA ALA A 335 -17.98 16.44 6.91
C ALA A 335 -18.91 15.99 8.04
N ARG A 336 -19.83 15.06 7.76
CA ARG A 336 -20.70 14.43 8.78
C ARG A 336 -19.88 13.73 9.86
N ALA A 337 -18.92 12.89 9.45
CA ALA A 337 -18.02 12.20 10.37
C ALA A 337 -17.19 13.19 11.20
N GLY A 338 -16.63 14.23 10.57
CA GLY A 338 -15.86 15.27 11.28
C GLY A 338 -16.68 16.01 12.33
N LEU A 339 -17.92 16.40 12.01
CA LEU A 339 -18.83 17.04 12.98
C LEU A 339 -19.19 16.07 14.11
N ARG A 340 -19.47 14.80 13.79
CA ARG A 340 -19.77 13.76 14.78
C ARG A 340 -18.61 13.55 15.75
N PHE A 341 -17.37 13.47 15.25
CA PHE A 341 -16.18 13.35 16.10
C PHE A 341 -15.96 14.57 16.98
N ASN A 342 -16.16 15.78 16.44
CA ASN A 342 -16.05 17.00 17.23
C ASN A 342 -17.10 17.06 18.36
N GLU A 343 -18.30 16.51 18.14
CA GLU A 343 -19.32 16.37 19.18
C GLU A 343 -18.90 15.40 20.29
N LEU A 344 -18.27 14.28 19.93
CA LEU A 344 -17.75 13.32 20.91
C LEU A 344 -16.66 13.95 21.78
N VAL A 345 -15.79 14.79 21.19
CA VAL A 345 -14.78 15.56 21.93
C VAL A 345 -15.47 16.56 22.87
N ARG A 346 -16.44 17.34 22.37
CA ARG A 346 -17.16 18.36 23.15
C ARG A 346 -17.90 17.79 24.35
N SER A 347 -18.53 16.62 24.18
CA SER A 347 -19.28 15.93 25.22
C SER A 347 -18.40 15.14 26.21
N GLY A 348 -17.11 14.97 25.92
CA GLY A 348 -16.19 14.16 26.72
C GLY A 348 -16.39 12.65 26.53
N ALA A 349 -17.12 12.21 25.49
CA ALA A 349 -17.28 10.81 25.15
C ALA A 349 -15.97 10.17 24.64
N VAL A 350 -15.07 10.99 24.09
CA VAL A 350 -13.65 10.66 23.88
C VAL A 350 -12.77 11.54 24.78
N LYS A 351 -11.60 11.02 25.16
CA LYS A 351 -10.76 11.58 26.23
C LYS A 351 -9.93 12.79 25.81
N ALA A 352 -9.68 12.98 24.52
CA ALA A 352 -8.89 14.07 23.98
C ALA A 352 -9.34 14.43 22.54
N PRO A 353 -8.82 15.54 21.96
CA PRO A 353 -9.09 15.86 20.56
C PRO A 353 -8.67 14.75 19.59
N ILE A 354 -9.39 14.67 18.47
CA ILE A 354 -9.13 13.73 17.38
C ILE A 354 -8.52 14.49 16.20
N VAL A 355 -7.39 14.01 15.68
CA VAL A 355 -6.85 14.50 14.41
C VAL A 355 -7.57 13.81 13.27
N ILE A 356 -8.00 14.57 12.27
CA ILE A 356 -8.58 14.04 11.03
C ILE A 356 -7.63 14.35 9.89
N GLY A 357 -7.40 13.38 9.01
CA GLY A 357 -6.54 13.54 7.86
C GLY A 357 -6.78 12.46 6.80
N ARG A 358 -5.79 12.27 5.94
CA ARG A 358 -5.82 11.28 4.85
C ARG A 358 -4.43 11.06 4.28
N ASP A 359 -4.32 10.09 3.37
CA ASP A 359 -3.18 10.03 2.46
C ASP A 359 -3.20 11.18 1.43
N HIS A 360 -2.07 11.43 0.77
CA HIS A 360 -2.02 12.33 -0.40
C HIS A 360 -2.62 11.67 -1.65
N LEU A 361 -2.70 10.33 -1.69
CA LEU A 361 -3.56 9.59 -2.59
C LEU A 361 -5.02 9.86 -2.20
N ASP A 362 -5.72 10.68 -2.97
CA ASP A 362 -7.15 10.97 -2.80
C ASP A 362 -7.70 11.56 -4.10
N SER A 363 -9.03 11.53 -4.24
CA SER A 363 -9.79 11.92 -5.44
C SER A 363 -9.36 13.23 -6.11
N GLY A 364 -8.87 14.22 -5.35
CA GLY A 364 -8.52 15.54 -5.87
C GLY A 364 -7.21 16.11 -5.33
N SER A 365 -6.25 15.29 -4.89
CA SER A 365 -5.01 15.81 -4.27
C SER A 365 -3.70 15.32 -4.86
N VAL A 366 -3.73 14.66 -6.02
CA VAL A 366 -2.53 14.11 -6.64
C VAL A 366 -2.63 14.10 -8.17
N ALA A 367 -1.52 14.39 -8.83
CA ALA A 367 -1.30 14.12 -10.24
C ALA A 367 -0.18 13.08 -10.34
N SER A 368 -0.49 11.90 -10.88
CA SER A 368 0.46 10.81 -11.05
C SER A 368 0.07 9.97 -12.27
N PRO A 369 0.64 10.28 -13.46
CA PRO A 369 0.25 9.66 -14.73
C PRO A 369 0.50 8.15 -14.81
N TYR A 370 1.30 7.59 -13.91
CA TYR A 370 1.57 6.15 -13.82
C TYR A 370 0.83 5.47 -12.66
N ARG A 371 -0.09 6.18 -12.00
CA ARG A 371 -0.89 5.66 -10.88
C ARG A 371 -2.27 6.33 -10.80
N GLU A 372 -2.46 7.35 -9.95
CA GLU A 372 -3.81 7.88 -9.67
C GLU A 372 -4.50 8.53 -10.88
N THR A 373 -3.74 9.21 -11.73
CA THR A 373 -4.24 9.88 -12.92
C THR A 373 -3.80 9.18 -14.22
N GLU A 374 -3.53 7.88 -14.15
CA GLU A 374 -3.20 7.06 -15.34
C GLU A 374 -4.41 6.92 -16.25
N ALA A 375 -4.28 7.27 -17.53
CA ALA A 375 -5.36 7.15 -18.52
C ALA A 375 -6.66 7.86 -18.09
N MET A 376 -6.57 9.15 -17.77
CA MET A 376 -7.74 10.01 -17.64
C MET A 376 -8.50 10.07 -18.98
N LEU A 377 -9.82 10.28 -18.92
CA LEU A 377 -10.67 10.23 -20.12
C LEU A 377 -10.36 11.36 -21.11
N ASP A 378 -9.83 12.48 -20.62
CA ASP A 378 -9.52 13.70 -21.35
C ASP A 378 -8.04 13.85 -21.77
N GLY A 379 -7.20 12.84 -21.47
CA GLY A 379 -5.75 12.87 -21.71
C GLY A 379 -4.97 13.42 -20.52
#